data_AF-A0A194S417-F1
#
_entry.id   AF-A0A194S417-F1
#
_cell.length_a   1.000
_cell.length_b   1.000
_cell.length_c   1.000
_cell.angle_alpha   90.00
_cell.angle_beta   90.00
_cell.angle_gamma   90.00
#
_symmetry.space_group_name_H-M   'P 1'
#
loop_
_entity.id
_entity.type
_entity.pdbx_description
1 polymer ?
#
loop_
_entity_poly.entity_id
_entity_poly.type
_entity_poly.pdbx_seq_one_letter_code
_entity_poly.pdbx_strand_id
1 'polypeptide(L)'
;MPPSLLSLPDELLDPVVDQAAGEYAPRLYKERQETCRALSLVNKRVGALASAKLVEVVHAFAFTPFSFRARLKPQQVPRRNRVRTLWLDGVGLNGSVDGFLPFAAVRDLRLTGFRDMRLEDLGLLPELRTLLLSHGNFSSNEGLSAPKLERLVMHYCVDSRLRRQAESFTAAGCPSLRHLYLGVPHDGRPWPCSQDLIDQVDTLGSTLMDEVSVRSSYSALAMSDIAVSDKVLFDLDFEKGVPGQPASRIRHVRVHADVYTRPTDWSDLADDLVHGFPSLQTLYLPLAVDVSCVMLDRSLLDAMRRLVAGCERARVVVVYEHAIGADGPGEDRASPHFEARCRRIKAERLAAQVAEVTHDGAKTA
;
A
#
# COMPACT_ATOMS: atom_id res chain seq x y z
N MET A 1 34.40 -27.68 9.58
CA MET A 1 33.76 -26.55 10.30
C MET A 1 32.76 -25.91 9.34
N PRO A 2 31.50 -25.70 9.73
CA PRO A 2 30.60 -24.93 8.89
C PRO A 2 31.14 -23.49 8.76
N PRO A 3 31.06 -22.88 7.56
CA PRO A 3 31.53 -21.51 7.37
C PRO A 3 30.73 -20.56 8.26
N SER A 4 31.42 -19.77 9.08
CA SER A 4 30.77 -18.79 9.95
C SER A 4 30.26 -17.61 9.12
N LEU A 5 29.01 -17.20 9.32
CA LEU A 5 28.47 -15.96 8.77
C LEU A 5 29.35 -14.74 9.11
N LEU A 6 30.10 -14.80 10.22
CA LEU A 6 31.00 -13.74 10.69
C LEU A 6 32.31 -13.63 9.89
N SER A 7 32.66 -14.64 9.08
CA SER A 7 33.81 -14.58 8.17
C SER A 7 33.51 -13.96 6.82
N LEU A 8 32.24 -13.59 6.54
CA LEU A 8 31.89 -12.90 5.30
C LEU A 8 32.53 -11.49 5.27
N PRO A 9 32.93 -11.00 4.08
CA PRO A 9 33.31 -9.61 3.88
C PRO A 9 32.10 -8.67 4.06
N ASP A 10 32.34 -7.39 4.35
CA ASP A 10 31.29 -6.44 4.74
C ASP A 10 30.25 -6.28 3.62
N GLU A 11 30.68 -6.37 2.37
CA GLU A 11 29.84 -6.26 1.18
C GLU A 11 28.80 -7.40 1.07
N LEU A 12 29.10 -8.56 1.65
CA LEU A 12 28.19 -9.71 1.68
C LEU A 12 27.42 -9.84 3.00
N LEU A 13 27.97 -9.25 4.06
CA LEU A 13 27.32 -9.18 5.37
C LEU A 13 26.25 -8.07 5.41
N ASP A 14 26.45 -6.97 4.67
CA ASP A 14 25.54 -5.82 4.61
C ASP A 14 24.12 -6.19 4.12
N PRO A 15 23.93 -6.95 3.02
CA PRO A 15 22.60 -7.40 2.59
C PRO A 15 21.95 -8.34 3.60
N VAL A 16 22.74 -9.17 4.30
CA VAL A 16 22.23 -10.09 5.33
C VAL A 16 21.73 -9.32 6.56
N VAL A 17 22.49 -8.31 7.00
CA VAL A 17 22.09 -7.41 8.08
C VAL A 17 20.87 -6.58 7.68
N ASP A 18 20.80 -6.11 6.44
CA ASP A 18 19.65 -5.35 5.92
C ASP A 18 18.39 -6.21 5.84
N GLN A 19 18.50 -7.45 5.36
CA GLN A 19 17.41 -8.42 5.34
C GLN A 19 16.98 -8.81 6.76
N ALA A 20 17.93 -9.03 7.68
CA ALA A 20 17.64 -9.36 9.06
C ALA A 20 16.94 -8.20 9.79
N ALA A 21 17.34 -6.94 9.52
CA ALA A 21 16.71 -5.76 10.08
C ALA A 21 15.26 -5.54 9.59
N GLY A 22 14.79 -6.32 8.61
CA GLY A 22 13.41 -6.31 8.14
C GLY A 22 13.11 -5.18 7.16
N GLU A 23 11.83 -4.92 6.90
CA GLU A 23 11.39 -3.86 5.98
C GLU A 23 11.51 -2.47 6.59
N TYR A 24 11.62 -1.46 5.72
CA TYR A 24 11.66 -0.05 6.11
C TYR A 24 10.23 0.50 6.28
N ALA A 25 9.45 -0.07 7.20
CA ALA A 25 8.09 0.35 7.49
C ALA A 25 8.00 1.10 8.85
N PRO A 26 7.26 2.22 8.95
CA PRO A 26 7.25 3.02 10.17
C PRO A 26 6.81 2.27 11.44
N ARG A 27 5.82 1.40 11.32
CA ARG A 27 5.33 0.53 12.40
C ARG A 27 6.33 -0.53 12.87
N LEU A 28 7.21 -0.98 11.97
CA LEU A 28 8.27 -1.92 12.30
C LEU A 28 9.50 -1.20 12.82
N TYR A 29 9.48 0.12 12.99
CA TYR A 29 10.67 0.85 13.46
C TYR A 29 11.10 0.40 14.86
N LYS A 30 10.15 0.09 15.75
CA LYS A 30 10.45 -0.48 17.07
C LYS A 30 11.07 -1.88 16.95
N GLU A 31 10.47 -2.75 16.14
CA GLU A 31 10.98 -4.11 15.90
C GLU A 31 12.33 -4.09 15.18
N ARG A 32 12.56 -3.15 14.27
CA ARG A 32 13.82 -2.90 13.58
C ARG A 32 14.86 -2.34 14.52
N GLN A 33 14.50 -1.43 15.43
CA GLN A 33 15.37 -0.99 16.51
C GLN A 33 15.75 -2.14 17.43
N GLU A 34 14.79 -2.99 17.80
CA GLU A 34 15.02 -4.18 18.63
C GLU A 34 15.91 -5.19 17.89
N THR A 35 15.69 -5.40 16.60
CA THR A 35 16.47 -6.31 15.77
C THR A 35 17.88 -5.77 15.55
N CYS A 36 18.04 -4.48 15.25
CA CYS A 36 19.36 -3.87 15.15
C CYS A 36 20.09 -3.83 16.50
N ARG A 37 19.38 -3.69 17.63
CA ARG A 37 19.95 -3.87 18.98
C ARG A 37 20.41 -5.32 19.16
N ALA A 38 19.60 -6.30 18.79
CA ALA A 38 19.96 -7.72 18.85
C ALA A 38 21.19 -8.04 17.97
N LEU A 39 21.22 -7.54 16.73
CA LEU A 39 22.35 -7.65 15.81
C LEU A 39 23.61 -6.96 16.35
N SER A 40 23.46 -5.88 17.12
CA SER A 40 24.56 -5.20 17.79
C SER A 40 25.19 -6.00 18.92
N LEU A 41 24.45 -6.96 19.48
CA LEU A 41 24.95 -7.89 20.50
C LEU A 41 25.70 -9.09 19.90
N VAL A 42 25.55 -9.37 18.59
CA VAL A 42 26.22 -10.51 17.92
C VAL A 42 27.74 -10.31 17.86
N ASN A 43 28.20 -9.15 17.39
CA ASN A 43 29.61 -8.76 17.34
C ASN A 43 29.71 -7.26 16.99
N LYS A 44 30.78 -6.59 17.42
CA LYS A 44 31.09 -5.17 17.12
C LYS A 44 30.94 -4.79 15.63
N ARG A 45 31.37 -5.66 14.70
CA ARG A 45 31.30 -5.45 13.25
C ARG A 45 29.86 -5.51 12.71
N VAL A 46 29.10 -6.53 13.11
CA VAL A 46 27.66 -6.65 12.79
C VAL A 46 26.89 -5.46 13.40
N GLY A 47 27.23 -5.07 14.63
CA GLY A 47 26.63 -3.92 15.29
C GLY A 47 26.93 -2.59 14.62
N ALA A 48 28.13 -2.40 14.06
CA ALA A 48 28.46 -1.20 13.30
C ALA A 48 27.62 -1.11 12.00
N LEU A 49 27.44 -2.23 11.29
CA LEU A 49 26.59 -2.29 10.11
C LEU A 49 25.11 -2.05 10.47
N ALA A 50 24.59 -2.74 11.48
CA ALA A 50 23.20 -2.60 11.93
C ALA A 50 22.88 -1.18 12.44
N SER A 51 23.82 -0.56 13.16
CA SER A 51 23.70 0.82 13.63
C SER A 51 23.70 1.81 12.47
N ALA A 52 24.52 1.59 11.44
CA ALA A 52 24.49 2.41 10.25
C ALA A 52 23.12 2.32 9.54
N LYS A 53 22.54 1.12 9.42
CA LYS A 53 21.20 0.90 8.83
C LYS A 53 20.06 1.54 9.61
N LEU A 54 20.15 1.62 10.94
CA LEU A 54 19.16 2.37 11.74
C LEU A 54 19.14 3.86 11.40
N VAL A 55 20.29 4.44 11.06
CA VAL A 55 20.41 5.87 10.71
C VAL A 55 19.92 6.15 9.28
N GLU A 56 19.81 5.11 8.43
CA GLU A 56 19.26 5.22 7.07
C GLU A 56 17.72 5.38 7.06
N VAL A 57 17.06 5.11 8.19
CA VAL A 57 15.62 5.35 8.38
C VAL A 57 15.44 6.74 9.01
N VAL A 58 14.98 7.72 8.23
CA VAL A 58 14.68 9.05 8.78
C VAL A 58 13.17 9.23 8.82
N HIS A 59 12.62 9.05 10.01
CA HIS A 59 11.31 9.59 10.34
C HIS A 59 11.49 11.06 10.70
N ALA A 60 11.41 11.94 9.71
CA ALA A 60 11.36 13.36 9.96
C ALA A 60 9.91 13.75 10.25
N PHE A 61 9.44 13.45 11.46
CA PHE A 61 8.15 13.95 11.95
C PHE A 61 8.23 15.47 12.13
N ALA A 62 7.94 16.20 11.07
CA ALA A 62 7.77 17.65 11.11
C ALA A 62 6.29 17.94 11.36
N PHE A 63 5.83 17.89 12.62
CA PHE A 63 4.46 18.29 12.95
C PHE A 63 4.32 19.80 12.71
N THR A 64 3.84 20.18 11.54
CA THR A 64 3.52 21.58 11.24
C THR A 64 2.04 21.81 11.48
N PRO A 65 1.68 22.81 12.32
CA PRO A 65 0.28 23.24 12.42
C PRO A 65 -0.31 23.46 11.02
N PHE A 66 -1.58 23.13 10.81
CA PHE A 66 -2.31 23.50 9.59
C PHE A 66 -2.08 25.00 9.34
N SER A 67 -1.41 25.35 8.22
CA SER A 67 -0.90 26.69 7.80
C SER A 67 0.57 27.04 8.07
N PHE A 68 1.33 26.22 8.79
CA PHE A 68 2.75 26.46 9.04
C PHE A 68 3.64 25.84 7.95
N ARG A 69 4.56 26.65 7.41
CA ARG A 69 5.51 26.25 6.36
C ARG A 69 6.83 25.82 6.98
N ALA A 70 7.00 24.55 7.37
CA ALA A 70 8.33 24.08 7.76
C ALA A 70 9.18 23.77 6.53
N ARG A 71 10.34 24.41 6.44
CA ARG A 71 11.46 23.89 5.64
C ARG A 71 12.24 22.94 6.54
N LEU A 72 12.44 21.70 6.08
CA LEU A 72 13.37 20.78 6.74
C LEU A 72 14.76 21.43 6.75
N LYS A 73 15.24 21.87 7.93
CA LYS A 73 16.57 22.45 8.00
C LYS A 73 17.59 21.34 7.70
N PRO A 74 18.67 21.61 6.95
CA PRO A 74 19.72 20.63 6.67
C PRO A 74 20.30 19.94 7.90
N GLN A 75 20.32 20.64 9.04
CA GLN A 75 20.85 20.11 10.30
C GLN A 75 19.85 19.20 11.04
N GLN A 76 18.57 19.19 10.67
CA GLN A 76 17.52 18.41 11.33
C GLN A 76 17.35 17.00 10.76
N VAL A 77 18.12 16.64 9.73
CA VAL A 77 18.01 15.35 9.05
C VAL A 77 19.40 14.69 9.00
N PRO A 78 19.54 13.41 9.41
CA PRO A 78 20.77 12.64 9.24
C PRO A 78 21.29 12.74 7.80
N ARG A 79 22.61 12.59 7.62
CA ARG A 79 23.34 12.81 6.35
C ARG A 79 22.50 12.41 5.14
N ARG A 80 22.00 13.43 4.42
CA ARG A 80 20.83 13.36 3.53
C ARG A 80 20.91 12.28 2.42
N ASN A 81 22.13 11.93 1.98
CA ASN A 81 22.39 10.86 0.99
C ASN A 81 22.30 9.42 1.53
N ARG A 82 21.97 9.21 2.81
CA ARG A 82 21.78 7.88 3.40
C ARG A 82 20.32 7.57 3.75
N VAL A 83 19.42 8.52 3.57
CA VAL A 83 18.00 8.34 3.89
C VAL A 83 17.37 7.42 2.86
N ARG A 84 16.82 6.29 3.31
CA ARG A 84 16.11 5.31 2.47
C ARG A 84 14.60 5.43 2.59
N THR A 85 14.13 5.82 3.77
CA THR A 85 12.71 6.08 4.02
C THR A 85 12.55 7.44 4.63
N LEU A 86 11.64 8.22 4.06
CA LEU A 86 11.32 9.58 4.47
C LEU A 86 9.80 9.72 4.64
N TRP A 87 9.37 9.97 5.86
CA TRP A 87 7.98 10.30 6.17
C TRP A 87 7.89 11.75 6.61
N LEU A 88 7.03 12.51 5.93
CA LEU A 88 6.71 13.90 6.20
C LEU A 88 5.20 14.06 6.40
N ASP A 89 4.80 14.72 7.48
CA ASP A 89 3.40 15.06 7.77
C ASP A 89 3.24 16.59 7.83
N GLY A 90 2.09 17.11 7.40
CA GLY A 90 1.74 18.54 7.45
C GLY A 90 2.56 19.47 6.55
N VAL A 91 3.43 18.95 5.68
CA VAL A 91 4.42 19.79 4.97
C VAL A 91 3.78 20.55 3.80
N GLY A 92 3.72 21.88 3.91
CA GLY A 92 3.52 22.74 2.76
C GLY A 92 4.80 22.82 1.94
N LEU A 93 4.97 21.95 0.94
CA LEU A 93 6.11 21.94 0.01
C LEU A 93 5.99 23.08 -1.02
N ASN A 94 5.78 24.31 -0.53
CA ASN A 94 5.81 25.49 -1.39
C ASN A 94 7.26 25.94 -1.56
N GLY A 95 7.90 25.49 -2.64
CA GLY A 95 9.07 26.16 -3.20
C GLY A 95 10.27 25.27 -3.48
N SER A 96 10.61 25.23 -4.77
CA SER A 96 11.81 24.70 -5.40
C SER A 96 11.87 23.18 -5.65
N VAL A 97 12.11 22.88 -6.94
CA VAL A 97 12.60 21.62 -7.52
C VAL A 97 13.75 21.03 -6.68
N ASP A 98 14.56 21.86 -6.02
CA ASP A 98 15.73 21.40 -5.26
C ASP A 98 15.43 20.84 -3.86
N GLY A 99 14.17 20.90 -3.39
CA GLY A 99 13.80 20.47 -2.04
C GLY A 99 14.07 18.99 -1.76
N PHE A 100 13.96 18.14 -2.78
CA PHE A 100 14.13 16.68 -2.68
C PHE A 100 15.51 16.18 -3.11
N LEU A 101 16.28 16.94 -3.89
CA LEU A 101 17.63 16.54 -4.35
C LEU A 101 18.56 16.03 -3.23
N PRO A 102 18.57 16.62 -2.02
CA PRO A 102 19.42 16.10 -0.96
C PRO A 102 19.03 14.69 -0.50
N PHE A 103 17.83 14.21 -0.84
CA PHE A 103 17.27 12.92 -0.48
C PHE A 103 17.29 11.91 -1.64
N ALA A 104 18.19 12.06 -2.61
CA ALA A 104 18.25 11.22 -3.82
C ALA A 104 18.36 9.70 -3.56
N ALA A 105 18.75 9.28 -2.35
CA ALA A 105 18.83 7.88 -1.94
C ALA A 105 17.49 7.28 -1.45
N VAL A 106 16.44 8.10 -1.31
CA VAL A 106 15.12 7.70 -0.80
C VAL A 106 14.47 6.69 -1.75
N ARG A 107 13.94 5.63 -1.13
CA ARG A 107 13.21 4.53 -1.77
C ARG A 107 11.75 4.49 -1.34
N ASP A 108 11.44 4.90 -0.11
CA ASP A 108 10.07 5.01 0.40
C ASP A 108 9.83 6.47 0.84
N LEU A 109 8.94 7.16 0.13
CA LEU A 109 8.51 8.50 0.47
C LEU A 109 7.03 8.49 0.87
N ARG A 110 6.75 9.00 2.07
CA ARG A 110 5.39 9.12 2.60
C ARG A 110 5.09 10.57 2.92
N LEU A 111 4.05 11.11 2.29
CA LEU A 111 3.60 12.48 2.47
C LEU A 111 2.16 12.46 2.99
N THR A 112 1.96 13.02 4.18
CA THR A 112 0.64 13.19 4.81
C THR A 112 0.38 14.68 5.02
N GLY A 113 -0.85 15.15 4.87
CA GLY A 113 -1.20 16.54 5.21
C GLY A 113 -0.51 17.61 4.35
N PHE A 114 -0.13 17.27 3.11
CA PHE A 114 0.70 18.14 2.26
C PHE A 114 -0.11 19.14 1.43
N ARG A 115 0.51 20.25 1.04
CA ARG A 115 -0.11 21.24 0.15
C ARG A 115 0.79 21.72 -0.97
N ASP A 116 0.17 21.99 -2.12
CA ASP A 116 0.75 22.61 -3.31
C ASP A 116 2.01 21.88 -3.83
N MET A 117 2.05 20.56 -3.67
CA MET A 117 3.18 19.74 -4.14
C MET A 117 3.15 19.63 -5.66
N ARG A 118 4.29 19.89 -6.31
CA ARG A 118 4.45 19.61 -7.74
C ARG A 118 4.91 18.17 -7.93
N LEU A 119 4.18 17.41 -8.73
CA LEU A 119 4.47 16.00 -8.95
C LEU A 119 5.83 15.78 -9.62
N GLU A 120 6.22 16.67 -10.55
CA GLU A 120 7.50 16.61 -11.25
C GLU A 120 8.72 16.67 -10.30
N ASP A 121 8.60 17.32 -9.14
CA ASP A 121 9.68 17.42 -8.14
C ASP A 121 10.00 16.05 -7.51
N LEU A 122 9.03 15.13 -7.49
CA LEU A 122 9.23 13.76 -7.02
C LEU A 122 10.04 12.92 -8.02
N GLY A 123 10.03 13.29 -9.30
CA GLY A 123 10.83 12.63 -10.35
C GLY A 123 12.34 12.79 -10.17
N LEU A 124 12.77 13.67 -9.27
CA LEU A 124 14.17 13.88 -8.90
C LEU A 124 14.71 12.85 -7.92
N LEU A 125 13.87 11.91 -7.46
CA LEU A 125 14.25 10.84 -6.55
C LEU A 125 14.51 9.55 -7.35
N PRO A 126 15.76 9.31 -7.83
CA PRO A 126 16.06 8.24 -8.79
C PRO A 126 15.92 6.83 -8.21
N GLU A 127 15.88 6.70 -6.89
CA GLU A 127 15.74 5.42 -6.19
C GLU A 127 14.33 5.17 -5.66
N LEU A 128 13.37 6.06 -5.92
CA LEU A 128 12.01 5.97 -5.38
C LEU A 128 11.30 4.71 -5.88
N ARG A 129 10.81 3.89 -4.93
CA ARG A 129 10.08 2.63 -5.16
C ARG A 129 8.69 2.63 -4.56
N THR A 130 8.51 3.30 -3.42
CA THR A 130 7.21 3.46 -2.76
C THR A 130 6.91 4.92 -2.60
N LEU A 131 5.75 5.34 -3.10
CA LEU A 131 5.22 6.68 -2.92
C LEU A 131 3.84 6.59 -2.29
N LEU A 132 3.71 7.20 -1.12
CA LEU A 132 2.43 7.37 -0.45
C LEU A 132 2.09 8.85 -0.35
N LEU A 133 0.90 9.19 -0.84
CA LEU A 133 0.32 10.50 -0.78
C LEU A 133 -1.00 10.40 -0.02
N SER A 134 -1.15 11.16 1.07
CA SER A 134 -2.42 11.26 1.77
C SER A 134 -2.80 12.62 2.32
N HIS A 135 -4.12 12.92 2.30
CA HIS A 135 -4.73 14.16 2.79
C HIS A 135 -4.00 15.41 2.31
N GLY A 136 -3.89 15.57 1.00
CA GLY A 136 -3.17 16.69 0.42
C GLY A 136 -3.61 17.04 -0.99
N ASN A 137 -3.09 18.16 -1.47
CA ASN A 137 -3.28 18.55 -2.87
C ASN A 137 -1.94 18.62 -3.60
N PHE A 138 -1.96 18.18 -4.85
CA PHE A 138 -0.83 18.29 -5.75
C PHE A 138 -1.24 18.96 -7.05
N SER A 139 -0.26 19.47 -7.76
CA SER A 139 -0.37 19.93 -9.14
C SER A 139 0.66 19.17 -9.96
N SER A 140 0.43 19.08 -11.27
CA SER A 140 1.54 18.76 -12.17
C SER A 140 1.39 19.49 -13.47
N ASN A 141 2.52 19.96 -13.99
CA ASN A 141 2.58 20.46 -15.36
C ASN A 141 2.90 19.32 -16.33
N GLU A 142 3.60 18.30 -15.84
CA GLU A 142 4.05 17.11 -16.57
C GLU A 142 3.79 15.87 -15.70
N GLY A 143 3.51 14.72 -16.32
CA GLY A 143 3.31 13.47 -15.58
C GLY A 143 4.56 13.07 -14.76
N LEU A 144 4.36 12.32 -13.67
CA LEU A 144 5.47 11.81 -12.86
C LEU A 144 6.36 10.88 -13.70
N SER A 145 7.66 11.20 -13.76
CA SER A 145 8.68 10.26 -14.23
C SER A 145 9.38 9.63 -13.04
N ALA A 146 9.01 8.38 -12.72
CA ALA A 146 9.58 7.61 -11.62
C ALA A 146 9.79 6.16 -12.07
N PRO A 147 10.88 5.86 -12.81
CA PRO A 147 11.04 4.57 -13.50
C PRO A 147 11.18 3.37 -12.57
N LYS A 148 11.58 3.58 -11.31
CA LYS A 148 11.71 2.53 -10.30
C LYS A 148 10.53 2.44 -9.35
N LEU A 149 9.48 3.27 -9.53
CA LEU A 149 8.32 3.26 -8.66
C LEU A 149 7.56 1.95 -8.83
N GLU A 150 7.43 1.19 -7.75
CA GLU A 150 6.78 -0.12 -7.69
C GLU A 150 5.39 -0.03 -7.01
N ARG A 151 5.24 0.89 -6.06
CA ARG A 151 4.04 1.09 -5.24
C ARG A 151 3.61 2.54 -5.20
N LEU A 152 2.35 2.81 -5.50
CA LEU A 152 1.71 4.11 -5.39
C LEU A 152 0.44 3.99 -4.54
N VAL A 153 0.37 4.76 -3.47
CA VAL A 153 -0.80 4.88 -2.61
C VAL A 153 -1.28 6.32 -2.63
N MET A 154 -2.54 6.53 -3.00
CA MET A 154 -3.20 7.83 -2.99
C MET A 154 -4.46 7.76 -2.13
N HIS A 155 -4.53 8.56 -1.08
CA HIS A 155 -5.65 8.52 -0.12
C HIS A 155 -6.11 9.93 0.26
N TYR A 156 -7.35 10.30 -0.09
CA TYR A 156 -7.88 11.66 0.05
C TYR A 156 -6.96 12.74 -0.55
N CYS A 157 -6.42 12.47 -1.74
CA CYS A 157 -5.66 13.44 -2.51
C CYS A 157 -6.55 14.15 -3.52
N VAL A 158 -6.30 15.44 -3.74
CA VAL A 158 -6.98 16.24 -4.76
C VAL A 158 -5.94 16.76 -5.76
N ASP A 159 -6.13 16.45 -7.03
CA ASP A 159 -5.41 17.14 -8.10
C ASP A 159 -6.02 18.54 -8.26
N SER A 160 -5.21 19.56 -7.98
CA SER A 160 -5.60 20.97 -8.07
C SER A 160 -5.86 21.45 -9.50
N ARG A 161 -5.62 20.62 -10.53
CA ARG A 161 -5.74 20.98 -11.94
C ARG A 161 -7.15 21.27 -12.45
N LEU A 162 -7.19 22.10 -13.50
CA LEU A 162 -8.33 22.32 -14.40
C LEU A 162 -8.36 21.23 -15.49
N ARG A 163 -9.57 20.87 -15.95
CA ARG A 163 -9.96 19.71 -16.79
C ARG A 163 -9.22 19.47 -18.15
N ARG A 164 -8.09 20.12 -18.46
CA ARG A 164 -7.49 20.13 -19.82
C ARG A 164 -5.99 19.81 -19.92
N GLN A 165 -5.37 19.22 -18.90
CA GLN A 165 -3.94 18.85 -18.94
C GLN A 165 -3.72 17.34 -18.81
N ALA A 166 -2.53 16.89 -19.24
CA ALA A 166 -2.10 15.49 -19.31
C ALA A 166 -2.22 14.75 -17.96
N GLU A 167 -2.42 13.43 -18.03
CA GLU A 167 -2.54 12.54 -16.87
C GLU A 167 -1.32 12.66 -15.94
N SER A 168 -1.56 12.62 -14.63
CA SER A 168 -0.52 12.75 -13.60
C SER A 168 0.39 11.54 -13.55
N PHE A 169 -0.18 10.36 -13.72
CA PHE A 169 0.50 9.07 -13.63
C PHE A 169 0.16 8.26 -14.87
N THR A 170 1.18 7.82 -15.60
CA THR A 170 1.05 7.03 -16.82
C THR A 170 1.95 5.80 -16.77
N ALA A 171 1.66 4.77 -17.56
CA ALA A 171 2.52 3.58 -17.64
C ALA A 171 3.94 3.97 -18.12
N ALA A 172 4.01 4.91 -19.07
CA ALA A 172 5.29 5.43 -19.57
C ALA A 172 6.12 6.16 -18.50
N GLY A 173 5.46 6.92 -17.61
CA GLY A 173 6.12 7.62 -16.51
C GLY A 173 6.53 6.69 -15.36
N CYS A 174 5.74 5.63 -15.11
CA CYS A 174 5.94 4.67 -14.02
C CYS A 174 5.94 3.21 -14.52
N PRO A 175 6.89 2.81 -15.38
CA PRO A 175 6.91 1.50 -16.04
C PRO A 175 7.10 0.31 -15.08
N SER A 176 7.67 0.54 -13.90
CA SER A 176 7.85 -0.51 -12.89
C SER A 176 6.67 -0.64 -11.92
N LEU A 177 5.61 0.18 -12.08
CA LEU A 177 4.52 0.21 -11.12
C LEU A 177 3.72 -1.09 -11.16
N ARG A 178 3.57 -1.72 -9.99
CA ARG A 178 2.86 -2.99 -9.81
C ARG A 178 1.66 -2.87 -8.88
N HIS A 179 1.71 -1.95 -7.93
CA HIS A 179 0.69 -1.78 -6.92
C HIS A 179 0.17 -0.35 -6.94
N LEU A 180 -1.13 -0.20 -7.14
CA LEU A 180 -1.80 1.08 -7.18
C LEU A 180 -3.00 1.05 -6.21
N TYR A 181 -2.92 1.84 -5.14
CA TYR A 181 -4.03 2.03 -4.21
C TYR A 181 -4.64 3.41 -4.38
N LEU A 182 -5.96 3.45 -4.53
CA LEU A 182 -6.73 4.64 -4.83
C LEU A 182 -7.93 4.78 -3.88
N GLY A 183 -7.74 5.53 -2.79
CA GLY A 183 -8.81 5.91 -1.86
C GLY A 183 -9.15 7.39 -2.00
N VAL A 184 -9.57 7.83 -3.19
CA VAL A 184 -9.83 9.25 -3.47
C VAL A 184 -11.30 9.50 -3.81
N PRO A 185 -11.97 10.48 -3.18
CA PRO A 185 -13.34 10.82 -3.55
C PRO A 185 -13.37 11.35 -5.00
N HIS A 186 -14.26 10.80 -5.84
CA HIS A 186 -14.37 11.21 -7.23
C HIS A 186 -15.42 12.33 -7.36
N ASP A 187 -14.95 13.57 -7.50
CA ASP A 187 -15.79 14.77 -7.68
C ASP A 187 -16.34 14.91 -9.12
N GLY A 188 -16.16 13.88 -9.95
CA GLY A 188 -16.57 13.88 -11.36
C GLY A 188 -15.45 14.30 -12.32
N ARG A 189 -14.26 14.65 -11.84
CA ARG A 189 -13.08 14.90 -12.69
C ARG A 189 -12.45 13.61 -13.18
N PRO A 190 -11.75 13.63 -14.34
CA PRO A 190 -10.93 12.51 -14.79
C PRO A 190 -9.91 12.12 -13.72
N TRP A 191 -9.61 10.82 -13.66
CA TRP A 191 -8.59 10.31 -12.76
C TRP A 191 -7.21 10.89 -13.06
N PRO A 192 -6.35 11.05 -12.05
CA PRO A 192 -4.95 11.40 -12.26
C PRO A 192 -4.16 10.25 -12.93
N CYS A 193 -4.69 9.03 -12.94
CA CYS A 193 -4.06 7.86 -13.54
C CYS A 193 -4.63 7.56 -14.92
N SER A 194 -3.76 7.22 -15.86
CA SER A 194 -4.12 6.77 -17.19
C SER A 194 -4.67 5.34 -17.22
N GLN A 195 -5.40 4.99 -18.28
CA GLN A 195 -5.96 3.64 -18.43
C GLN A 195 -4.88 2.57 -18.62
N ASP A 196 -3.85 2.85 -19.42
CA ASP A 196 -2.70 1.96 -19.62
C ASP A 196 -1.96 1.66 -18.31
N LEU A 197 -1.89 2.61 -17.38
CA LEU A 197 -1.32 2.36 -16.06
C LEU A 197 -2.19 1.38 -15.26
N ILE A 198 -3.51 1.58 -15.26
CA ILE A 198 -4.47 0.70 -14.59
C ILE A 198 -4.37 -0.72 -15.16
N ASP A 199 -4.17 -0.86 -16.48
CA ASP A 199 -4.04 -2.15 -17.14
C ASP A 199 -2.71 -2.84 -16.78
N GLN A 200 -1.61 -2.08 -16.70
CA GLN A 200 -0.27 -2.58 -16.38
C GLN A 200 -0.15 -3.20 -14.97
N VAL A 201 -0.73 -2.57 -13.96
CA VAL A 201 -0.49 -2.94 -12.54
C VAL A 201 -1.00 -4.35 -12.20
N ASP A 202 -0.29 -5.02 -11.31
CA ASP A 202 -0.63 -6.37 -10.83
C ASP A 202 -1.76 -6.36 -9.80
N THR A 203 -1.84 -5.30 -8.98
CA THR A 203 -2.91 -5.14 -7.98
C THR A 203 -3.42 -3.71 -7.93
N LEU A 204 -4.73 -3.60 -7.78
CA LEU A 204 -5.46 -2.37 -7.51
C LEU A 204 -6.05 -2.42 -6.10
N GLY A 205 -6.02 -1.31 -5.39
CA GLY A 205 -6.68 -1.15 -4.10
C GLY A 205 -7.64 0.03 -4.14
N SER A 206 -8.77 -0.07 -3.45
CA SER A 206 -9.76 1.01 -3.35
C SER A 206 -10.46 0.96 -2.01
N THR A 207 -10.78 2.12 -1.42
CA THR A 207 -11.67 2.13 -0.26
C THR A 207 -13.10 1.87 -0.69
N LEU A 208 -13.83 1.08 0.09
CA LEU A 208 -15.26 0.89 -0.04
C LEU A 208 -15.97 2.13 0.54
N MET A 209 -16.52 2.98 -0.33
CA MET A 209 -17.39 4.10 0.08
C MET A 209 -18.84 3.71 -0.25
N ASP A 210 -19.78 4.10 0.60
CA ASP A 210 -21.21 3.98 0.31
C ASP A 210 -21.56 4.75 -0.98
N GLU A 211 -21.99 4.02 -2.02
CA GLU A 211 -22.18 4.50 -3.39
C GLU A 211 -23.26 5.60 -3.48
N VAL A 212 -24.11 5.72 -2.45
CA VAL A 212 -25.32 6.57 -2.48
C VAL A 212 -25.00 8.06 -2.38
N SER A 213 -23.80 8.46 -1.90
CA SER A 213 -23.49 9.88 -1.65
C SER A 213 -22.37 10.46 -2.51
N VAL A 214 -21.46 9.64 -3.06
CA VAL A 214 -20.30 10.09 -3.83
C VAL A 214 -20.03 9.07 -4.93
N ARG A 215 -19.79 9.53 -6.17
CA ARG A 215 -19.21 8.66 -7.20
C ARG A 215 -17.93 8.09 -6.58
N SER A 216 -17.92 6.81 -6.23
CA SER A 216 -16.79 6.20 -5.54
C SER A 216 -15.66 6.00 -6.56
N SER A 217 -14.42 5.84 -6.08
CA SER A 217 -13.28 5.51 -6.94
C SER A 217 -13.59 4.32 -7.87
N TYR A 218 -14.40 3.41 -7.35
CA TYR A 218 -14.92 2.23 -7.99
C TYR A 218 -15.79 2.49 -9.24
N SER A 219 -16.66 3.52 -9.24
CA SER A 219 -17.52 3.83 -10.40
C SER A 219 -16.71 4.26 -11.62
N ALA A 220 -15.50 4.76 -11.40
CA ALA A 220 -14.66 5.35 -12.42
C ALA A 220 -13.51 4.43 -12.88
N LEU A 221 -13.28 3.29 -12.22
CA LEU A 221 -12.43 2.20 -12.71
C LEU A 221 -13.03 1.44 -13.91
N ALA A 222 -14.12 1.94 -14.51
CA ALA A 222 -14.81 1.39 -15.68
C ALA A 222 -14.84 -0.15 -15.68
N MET A 223 -15.22 -0.73 -14.53
CA MET A 223 -15.16 -2.16 -14.21
C MET A 223 -16.22 -2.97 -14.98
N SER A 224 -16.22 -2.88 -16.31
CA SER A 224 -16.97 -3.78 -17.19
C SER A 224 -16.19 -5.05 -17.51
N ASP A 225 -14.87 -5.05 -17.31
CA ASP A 225 -14.01 -6.21 -17.55
C ASP A 225 -13.79 -7.05 -16.28
N ILE A 226 -14.14 -8.33 -16.37
CA ILE A 226 -13.92 -9.35 -15.34
C ILE A 226 -12.44 -9.42 -14.96
N ALA A 227 -11.53 -9.21 -15.91
CA ALA A 227 -10.09 -9.29 -15.66
C ALA A 227 -9.61 -8.22 -14.66
N VAL A 228 -10.19 -7.02 -14.69
CA VAL A 228 -9.87 -5.95 -13.73
C VAL A 228 -10.44 -6.30 -12.35
N SER A 229 -11.64 -6.90 -12.28
CA SER A 229 -12.26 -7.30 -11.00
C SER A 229 -11.46 -8.29 -10.18
N ASP A 230 -10.67 -9.15 -10.83
CA ASP A 230 -9.87 -10.16 -10.12
C ASP A 230 -8.61 -9.59 -9.47
N LYS A 231 -8.18 -8.39 -9.85
CA LYS A 231 -7.00 -7.71 -9.31
C LYS A 231 -7.30 -6.53 -8.41
N VAL A 232 -8.57 -6.27 -8.07
CA VAL A 232 -8.97 -5.20 -7.14
C VAL A 232 -9.24 -5.75 -5.74
N LEU A 233 -8.62 -5.14 -4.72
CA LEU A 233 -8.88 -5.38 -3.30
C LEU A 233 -9.59 -4.16 -2.70
N PHE A 234 -10.76 -4.38 -2.10
CA PHE A 234 -11.53 -3.32 -1.47
C PHE A 234 -11.27 -3.24 0.02
N ASP A 235 -10.95 -2.05 0.51
CA ASP A 235 -10.77 -1.79 1.93
C ASP A 235 -12.12 -1.42 2.55
N LEU A 236 -12.62 -2.28 3.44
CA LEU A 236 -13.76 -2.03 4.30
C LEU A 236 -13.26 -1.42 5.62
N ASP A 237 -13.84 -0.28 5.97
CA ASP A 237 -13.55 0.48 7.18
C ASP A 237 -14.84 0.61 7.99
N PHE A 238 -14.86 0.07 9.20
CA PHE A 238 -16.06 0.03 10.04
C PHE A 238 -16.54 1.43 10.45
N GLU A 239 -15.67 2.44 10.49
CA GLU A 239 -16.10 3.84 10.74
C GLU A 239 -17.12 4.33 9.72
N LYS A 240 -17.12 3.74 8.52
CA LYS A 240 -18.00 4.11 7.40
C LYS A 240 -19.17 3.15 7.21
N GLY A 241 -19.25 2.12 8.05
CA GLY A 241 -20.27 1.08 8.00
C GLY A 241 -20.13 0.10 6.83
N VAL A 242 -20.96 -0.94 6.85
CA VAL A 242 -21.14 -1.86 5.73
C VAL A 242 -22.08 -1.18 4.71
N PRO A 243 -21.82 -1.29 3.38
CA PRO A 243 -22.70 -0.67 2.39
C PRO A 243 -24.15 -1.14 2.54
N GLY A 244 -25.09 -0.21 2.55
CA GLY A 244 -26.52 -0.52 2.67
C GLY A 244 -27.17 -1.12 1.42
N GLN A 245 -26.44 -1.21 0.31
CA GLN A 245 -26.89 -1.83 -0.95
C GLN A 245 -25.95 -2.97 -1.39
N PRO A 246 -26.46 -4.02 -2.06
CA PRO A 246 -25.65 -5.13 -2.53
C PRO A 246 -24.54 -4.72 -3.51
N ALA A 247 -23.29 -4.87 -3.11
CA ALA A 247 -22.10 -4.64 -3.91
C ALA A 247 -21.76 -5.87 -4.78
N SER A 248 -22.64 -6.17 -5.74
CA SER A 248 -22.66 -7.42 -6.53
C SER A 248 -21.42 -7.72 -7.38
N ARG A 249 -20.49 -6.78 -7.52
CA ARG A 249 -19.28 -6.93 -8.35
C ARG A 249 -18.01 -7.04 -7.52
N ILE A 250 -18.11 -6.93 -6.20
CA ILE A 250 -16.97 -6.99 -5.28
C ILE A 250 -16.64 -8.46 -5.00
N ARG A 251 -15.40 -8.85 -5.30
CA ARG A 251 -14.88 -10.22 -5.12
C ARG A 251 -13.88 -10.36 -3.98
N HIS A 252 -13.16 -9.29 -3.65
CA HIS A 252 -12.09 -9.32 -2.66
C HIS A 252 -12.23 -8.12 -1.72
N VAL A 253 -12.42 -8.40 -0.43
CA VAL A 253 -12.56 -7.37 0.61
C VAL A 253 -11.51 -7.60 1.67
N ARG A 254 -10.81 -6.55 2.06
CA ARG A 254 -9.97 -6.48 3.24
C ARG A 254 -10.67 -5.66 4.29
N VAL A 255 -10.79 -6.22 5.50
CA VAL A 255 -11.37 -5.52 6.64
C VAL A 255 -10.26 -4.88 7.43
N HIS A 256 -10.38 -3.57 7.65
CA HIS A 256 -9.56 -2.85 8.60
C HIS A 256 -10.27 -2.81 9.94
N ALA A 257 -9.56 -3.21 10.98
CA ALA A 257 -10.03 -3.10 12.34
C ALA A 257 -8.90 -2.63 13.22
N ASP A 258 -9.27 -1.74 14.14
CA ASP A 258 -8.40 -1.08 15.08
C ASP A 258 -8.89 -1.32 16.51
N VAL A 259 -8.28 -0.62 17.48
CA VAL A 259 -8.67 -0.70 18.89
C VAL A 259 -10.06 -0.14 19.18
N TYR A 260 -10.68 0.59 18.25
CA TYR A 260 -12.00 1.21 18.41
C TYR A 260 -13.13 0.39 17.76
N THR A 261 -12.78 -0.57 16.91
CA THR A 261 -13.73 -1.46 16.24
C THR A 261 -14.49 -2.31 17.26
N ARG A 262 -15.82 -2.20 17.26
CA ARG A 262 -16.67 -2.84 18.28
C ARG A 262 -17.05 -4.26 17.85
N PRO A 263 -17.29 -5.17 18.81
CA PRO A 263 -17.84 -6.51 18.52
C PRO A 263 -19.16 -6.50 17.74
N THR A 264 -19.95 -5.42 17.87
CA THR A 264 -21.19 -5.21 17.10
C THR A 264 -20.92 -5.07 15.62
N ASP A 265 -19.87 -4.33 15.23
CA ASP A 265 -19.56 -4.05 13.83
C ASP A 265 -19.19 -5.35 13.09
N TRP A 266 -18.48 -6.25 13.77
CA TRP A 266 -18.19 -7.60 13.29
C TRP A 266 -19.43 -8.48 13.16
N SER A 267 -20.40 -8.31 14.06
CA SER A 267 -21.66 -9.05 14.01
C SER A 267 -22.51 -8.58 12.84
N ASP A 268 -22.59 -7.27 12.64
CA ASP A 268 -23.31 -6.67 11.51
C ASP A 268 -22.69 -7.10 10.17
N LEU A 269 -21.37 -7.11 10.07
CA LEU A 269 -20.68 -7.66 8.89
C LEU A 269 -20.99 -9.15 8.66
N ALA A 270 -21.08 -9.95 9.73
CA ALA A 270 -21.40 -11.37 9.61
C ALA A 270 -22.83 -11.60 9.09
N ASP A 271 -23.78 -10.78 9.53
CA ASP A 271 -25.18 -10.86 9.14
C ASP A 271 -25.38 -10.37 7.69
N ASP A 272 -24.68 -9.31 7.31
CA ASP A 272 -24.82 -8.70 5.99
C ASP A 272 -23.90 -9.27 4.92
N LEU A 273 -22.89 -10.09 5.24
CA LEU A 273 -21.87 -10.53 4.28
C LEU A 273 -22.43 -11.05 2.95
N VAL A 274 -23.43 -11.93 3.03
CA VAL A 274 -24.01 -12.61 1.86
C VAL A 274 -24.91 -11.68 1.05
N HIS A 275 -25.65 -10.80 1.72
CA HIS A 275 -26.57 -9.87 1.07
C HIS A 275 -25.84 -8.64 0.53
N GLY A 276 -24.89 -8.11 1.28
CA GLY A 276 -24.04 -6.99 0.94
C GLY A 276 -22.99 -7.34 -0.13
N PHE A 277 -22.43 -8.55 -0.14
CA PHE A 277 -21.39 -8.95 -1.09
C PHE A 277 -21.67 -10.31 -1.75
N PRO A 278 -22.69 -10.41 -2.63
CA PRO A 278 -23.12 -11.69 -3.17
C PRO A 278 -22.10 -12.37 -4.11
N SER A 279 -21.11 -11.63 -4.61
CA SER A 279 -20.02 -12.16 -5.46
C SER A 279 -18.69 -12.30 -4.72
N LEU A 280 -18.68 -12.16 -3.39
CA LEU A 280 -17.47 -12.23 -2.59
C LEU A 280 -16.80 -13.60 -2.77
N GLN A 281 -15.49 -13.59 -3.00
CA GLN A 281 -14.66 -14.79 -3.10
C GLN A 281 -13.64 -14.88 -1.97
N THR A 282 -13.14 -13.73 -1.50
CA THR A 282 -12.11 -13.71 -0.45
C THR A 282 -12.32 -12.55 0.50
N LEU A 283 -12.31 -12.86 1.80
CA LEU A 283 -12.32 -11.90 2.90
C LEU A 283 -10.97 -11.94 3.60
N TYR A 284 -10.23 -10.83 3.54
CA TYR A 284 -8.96 -10.65 4.22
C TYR A 284 -9.22 -10.00 5.59
N LEU A 285 -8.80 -10.68 6.65
CA LEU A 285 -9.02 -10.28 8.03
C LEU A 285 -7.70 -9.99 8.75
N PRO A 286 -7.69 -9.08 9.73
CA PRO A 286 -6.56 -8.88 10.61
C PRO A 286 -6.24 -10.17 11.40
N LEU A 287 -4.97 -10.57 11.49
CA LEU A 287 -4.55 -11.72 12.30
C LEU A 287 -4.89 -11.54 13.79
N ALA A 288 -5.02 -10.29 14.25
CA ALA A 288 -5.43 -9.97 15.61
C ALA A 288 -6.83 -10.49 15.99
N VAL A 289 -7.67 -10.81 15.00
CA VAL A 289 -9.01 -11.39 15.21
C VAL A 289 -9.09 -12.87 14.80
N ASP A 290 -7.94 -13.53 14.62
CA ASP A 290 -7.89 -14.97 14.39
C ASP A 290 -8.18 -15.74 15.69
N VAL A 291 -9.35 -16.37 15.72
CA VAL A 291 -9.87 -17.18 16.83
C VAL A 291 -8.99 -18.40 17.15
N SER A 292 -8.09 -18.78 16.23
CA SER A 292 -7.16 -19.91 16.38
C SER A 292 -5.86 -19.52 17.06
N CYS A 293 -5.49 -18.23 17.01
CA CYS A 293 -4.18 -17.73 17.44
C CYS A 293 -4.24 -16.83 18.67
N VAL A 294 -5.40 -16.23 18.97
CA VAL A 294 -5.53 -15.20 20.01
C VAL A 294 -6.72 -15.48 20.92
N MET A 295 -6.57 -15.22 22.23
CA MET A 295 -7.71 -15.16 23.14
C MET A 295 -8.47 -13.86 22.95
N LEU A 296 -9.65 -13.94 22.36
CA LEU A 296 -10.55 -12.80 22.18
C LEU A 296 -11.54 -12.70 23.34
N ASP A 297 -12.06 -11.49 23.57
CA ASP A 297 -13.25 -11.31 24.40
C ASP A 297 -14.41 -12.16 23.86
N ARG A 298 -15.30 -12.63 24.74
CA ARG A 298 -16.38 -13.54 24.37
C ARG A 298 -17.30 -12.97 23.28
N SER A 299 -17.63 -11.68 23.36
CA SER A 299 -18.53 -11.05 22.37
C SER A 299 -17.88 -10.99 20.99
N LEU A 300 -16.60 -10.66 20.92
CA LEU A 300 -15.83 -10.66 19.67
C LEU A 300 -15.62 -12.08 19.14
N LEU A 301 -15.30 -13.04 20.01
CA LEU A 301 -15.15 -14.45 19.64
C LEU A 301 -16.43 -15.01 18.99
N ASP A 302 -17.58 -14.72 19.59
CA ASP A 302 -18.88 -15.16 19.07
C ASP A 302 -19.21 -14.49 17.73
N ALA A 303 -18.87 -13.21 17.55
CA ALA A 303 -19.02 -12.50 16.28
C ALA A 303 -18.12 -13.09 15.19
N MET A 304 -16.83 -13.30 15.48
CA MET A 304 -15.86 -13.87 14.53
C MET A 304 -16.23 -15.29 14.11
N ARG A 305 -16.70 -16.13 15.04
CA ARG A 305 -17.17 -17.48 14.71
C ARG A 305 -18.37 -17.46 13.77
N ARG A 306 -19.32 -16.55 13.99
CA ARG A 306 -20.46 -16.37 13.08
C ARG A 306 -20.01 -15.89 11.71
N LEU A 307 -19.09 -14.92 11.65
CA LEU A 307 -18.54 -14.41 10.39
C LEU A 307 -17.86 -15.53 9.59
N VAL A 308 -16.96 -16.29 10.22
CA VAL A 308 -16.25 -17.40 9.56
C VAL A 308 -17.23 -18.48 9.09
N ALA A 309 -18.19 -18.88 9.91
CA ALA A 309 -19.23 -19.83 9.51
C ALA A 309 -20.15 -19.29 8.39
N GLY A 310 -20.36 -17.97 8.33
CA GLY A 310 -21.03 -17.28 7.23
C GLY A 310 -20.23 -17.39 5.93
N CYS A 311 -18.94 -17.07 5.99
CA CYS A 311 -18.00 -17.21 4.87
C CYS A 311 -17.97 -18.63 4.33
N GLU A 312 -17.84 -19.64 5.20
CA GLU A 312 -17.80 -21.06 4.81
C GLU A 312 -19.08 -21.48 4.07
N ARG A 313 -20.26 -21.12 4.58
CA ARG A 313 -21.55 -21.39 3.93
C ARG A 313 -21.64 -20.72 2.56
N ALA A 314 -21.11 -19.51 2.44
CA ALA A 314 -21.08 -18.74 1.20
C ALA A 314 -19.92 -19.12 0.25
N ARG A 315 -19.07 -20.08 0.65
CA ARG A 315 -17.84 -20.48 -0.08
C ARG A 315 -16.86 -19.31 -0.28
N VAL A 316 -16.83 -18.38 0.66
CA VAL A 316 -15.87 -17.27 0.73
C VAL A 316 -14.62 -17.76 1.46
N VAL A 317 -13.45 -17.57 0.86
CA VAL A 317 -12.17 -17.89 1.49
C VAL A 317 -11.83 -16.80 2.51
N VAL A 318 -11.56 -17.21 3.75
CA VAL A 318 -11.05 -16.31 4.79
C VAL A 318 -9.52 -16.39 4.81
N VAL A 319 -8.85 -15.24 4.70
CA VAL A 319 -7.39 -15.13 4.76
C VAL A 319 -7.04 -14.19 5.91
N TYR A 320 -6.29 -14.69 6.89
CA TYR A 320 -5.75 -13.86 7.95
C TYR A 320 -4.41 -13.28 7.50
N GLU A 321 -4.31 -11.96 7.43
CA GLU A 321 -3.06 -11.26 7.17
C GLU A 321 -2.57 -10.61 8.45
N HIS A 322 -1.25 -10.53 8.65
CA HIS A 322 -0.73 -9.69 9.73
C HIS A 322 -1.33 -8.30 9.53
N ALA A 323 -2.10 -7.86 10.52
CA ALA A 323 -2.68 -6.54 10.54
C ALA A 323 -1.51 -5.58 10.37
N ILE A 324 -1.39 -5.03 9.16
CA ILE A 324 -0.71 -3.77 8.97
C ILE A 324 -1.69 -2.82 9.62
N GLY A 325 -1.50 -2.57 10.94
CA GLY A 325 -2.39 -1.73 11.74
C GLY A 325 -2.77 -0.53 10.89
N ALA A 326 -4.05 -0.47 10.53
CA ALA A 326 -4.54 0.38 9.48
C ALA A 326 -4.77 1.81 9.98
N ASP A 327 -4.04 2.19 11.03
CA ASP A 327 -4.44 3.26 11.94
C ASP A 327 -3.93 4.61 11.46
N GLY A 328 -3.63 4.74 10.16
CA GLY A 328 -3.33 6.05 9.63
C GLY A 328 -3.38 6.19 8.11
N PRO A 329 -3.62 7.41 7.63
CA PRO A 329 -3.52 7.78 6.23
C PRO A 329 -2.14 7.57 5.60
N GLY A 330 -1.12 7.26 6.40
CA GLY A 330 0.29 7.13 6.00
C GLY A 330 0.80 5.70 5.77
N GLU A 331 -0.06 4.68 5.77
CA GLU A 331 0.38 3.27 5.69
C GLU A 331 0.31 2.65 4.30
N ASP A 332 1.27 1.76 4.03
CA ASP A 332 1.28 0.94 2.80
C ASP A 332 0.06 0.01 2.81
N ARG A 333 -0.73 0.08 1.74
CA ARG A 333 -1.96 -0.69 1.57
C ARG A 333 -1.73 -1.98 0.79
N ALA A 334 -0.48 -2.38 0.53
CA ALA A 334 -0.12 -3.67 -0.02
C ALA A 334 -0.69 -4.84 0.81
N SER A 335 -1.07 -5.93 0.14
CA SER A 335 -1.58 -7.17 0.76
C SER A 335 -0.80 -8.34 0.17
N PRO A 336 0.17 -8.91 0.91
CA PRO A 336 1.05 -9.95 0.37
C PRO A 336 0.29 -11.18 -0.15
N HIS A 337 -0.78 -11.61 0.52
CA HIS A 337 -1.57 -12.77 0.06
C HIS A 337 -2.38 -12.42 -1.19
N PHE A 338 -2.95 -11.22 -1.26
CA PHE A 338 -3.66 -10.77 -2.45
C PHE A 338 -2.71 -10.64 -3.66
N GLU A 339 -1.53 -10.05 -3.46
CA GLU A 339 -0.50 -9.96 -4.50
C GLU A 339 -0.07 -11.35 -5.00
N ALA A 340 0.18 -12.28 -4.08
CA ALA A 340 0.54 -13.66 -4.44
C ALA A 340 -0.57 -14.32 -5.26
N ARG A 341 -1.84 -14.12 -4.89
CA ARG A 341 -3.00 -14.58 -5.65
C ARG A 341 -3.02 -13.98 -7.06
N CYS A 342 -2.87 -12.67 -7.19
CA CYS A 342 -2.89 -11.98 -8.49
C CYS A 342 -1.76 -12.45 -9.39
N ARG A 343 -0.54 -12.62 -8.86
CA ARG A 343 0.61 -13.16 -9.60
C ARG A 343 0.33 -14.60 -10.08
N ARG A 344 -0.24 -15.44 -9.21
CA ARG A 344 -0.63 -16.81 -9.57
C ARG A 344 -1.64 -16.82 -10.72
N ILE A 345 -2.73 -16.05 -10.61
CA ILE A 345 -3.76 -15.98 -11.66
C ILE A 345 -3.18 -15.45 -12.97
N LYS A 346 -2.31 -14.44 -12.92
CA LYS A 346 -1.61 -13.93 -14.10
C LYS A 346 -0.76 -15.02 -14.76
N ALA A 347 0.00 -15.78 -13.97
CA ALA A 347 0.80 -16.89 -14.47
C ALA A 347 -0.06 -18.02 -15.07
N GLU A 348 -1.17 -18.38 -14.42
CA GLU A 348 -2.14 -19.38 -14.92
C GLU A 348 -2.76 -18.95 -16.25
N ARG A 349 -3.16 -17.68 -16.38
CA ARG A 349 -3.69 -17.12 -17.64
C ARG A 349 -2.66 -17.14 -18.76
N LEU A 350 -1.42 -16.74 -18.47
CA LEU A 350 -0.33 -16.81 -19.45
C LEU A 350 -0.05 -18.25 -19.88
N ALA A 351 -0.05 -19.20 -18.94
CA ALA A 351 0.13 -20.61 -19.26
C ALA A 351 -1.00 -21.17 -20.13
N ALA A 352 -2.26 -20.79 -19.84
CA ALA A 352 -3.42 -21.19 -20.65
C ALA A 352 -3.35 -20.64 -22.08
N GLN A 353 -2.98 -19.37 -22.25
CA GLN A 353 -2.80 -18.76 -23.58
C GLN A 353 -1.69 -19.45 -24.39
N VAL A 354 -0.56 -19.79 -23.76
CA VAL A 354 0.52 -20.53 -24.41
C VAL A 354 0.04 -21.92 -24.83
N ALA A 355 -0.72 -22.61 -23.98
CA ALA A 355 -1.28 -23.92 -24.28
C ALA A 355 -2.23 -23.89 -25.49
N GLU A 356 -3.12 -22.90 -25.58
CA GLU A 356 -4.03 -22.71 -26.72
C GLU A 356 -3.28 -22.48 -28.04
N VAL A 357 -2.26 -21.61 -28.03
CA VAL A 357 -1.43 -21.33 -29.22
C VAL A 357 -0.66 -22.58 -29.66
N THR A 358 -0.15 -23.38 -28.73
CA THR A 358 0.54 -24.64 -29.06
C THR A 358 -0.41 -25.73 -29.57
N HIS A 359 -1.66 -25.74 -29.12
CA HIS A 359 -2.65 -26.73 -29.55
C HIS A 359 -3.21 -26.44 -30.96
N ASP A 360 -3.36 -25.16 -31.34
CA ASP A 360 -3.78 -24.76 -32.69
C ASP A 360 -2.64 -24.86 -33.71
N GLY A 361 -1.39 -24.64 -33.29
CA GLY A 361 -0.22 -24.91 -34.13
C GLY A 361 -0.03 -26.39 -34.45
N ALA A 362 -0.50 -27.30 -33.59
CA ALA A 362 -0.45 -28.75 -33.82
C ALA A 362 -1.64 -29.30 -34.64
N LYS A 363 -2.71 -28.52 -34.83
CA LYS A 363 -3.84 -28.87 -35.70
C LYS A 363 -3.71 -28.34 -37.14
N THR A 364 -2.74 -27.45 -37.37
CA THR A 364 -2.48 -26.81 -38.67
C THR A 364 -1.19 -27.30 -39.35
N ALA A 365 -0.49 -28.26 -38.72
CA ALA A 365 0.60 -29.04 -39.30
C ALA A 365 0.10 -30.47 -39.58
#